data_AF-A0A9P5NW45-F1
#
_entry.id   AF-A0A9P5NW45-F1
#
_cell.length_a   1.000
_cell.length_b   1.000
_cell.length_c   1.000
_cell.angle_alpha   90.00
_cell.angle_beta   90.00
_cell.angle_gamma   90.00
#
_symmetry.space_group_name_H-M   'P 1'
#
loop_
_entity.id
_entity.type
_entity.pdbx_description
1 polymer ?
#
loop_
_entity_poly.entity_id
_entity_poly.type
_entity_poly.pdbx_seq_one_letter_code
_entity_poly.pdbx_strand_id
1 'polypeptide(L)'
;MIQEGYSKYYGSAFKVSTLSKWLVIVSGHEMVEDIRRANESQTLQADYTLGKQVQQDIYHISTIRTTLTRNLEVRFPDVKDEIIASFKDVIPVKDEWITVPAFNTIMKIVCRTTNRVFVGLPLCRDPDFQELNEQFTIDVFIGAQIINLFPEFLKPRFCSHQGSWKDQASGAPHSSVSRGTT
;
A
#
# COMPACT_ATOMS: atom_id res chain seq x y z
N MET A 1 -6.91 -8.66 25.63
CA MET A 1 -5.81 -7.73 25.97
C MET A 1 -6.07 -6.31 25.47
N ILE A 2 -6.14 -6.02 24.16
CA ILE A 2 -6.39 -4.65 23.68
C ILE A 2 -7.80 -4.15 24.03
N GLN A 3 -8.83 -4.96 23.72
CA GLN A 3 -10.24 -4.64 24.06
C GLN A 3 -10.43 -4.39 25.57
N GLU A 4 -9.77 -5.20 26.40
CA GLU A 4 -9.83 -5.11 27.86
C GLU A 4 -9.11 -3.86 28.39
N GLY A 5 -7.95 -3.53 27.80
CA GLY A 5 -7.24 -2.28 28.08
C GLY A 5 -8.06 -1.05 27.70
N TYR A 6 -8.73 -1.09 26.55
CA TYR A 6 -9.64 -0.03 26.12
C TYR A 6 -10.80 0.17 27.09
N SER A 7 -11.48 -0.91 27.51
CA SER A 7 -12.58 -0.82 28.48
C SER A 7 -12.13 -0.30 29.84
N LYS A 8 -10.89 -0.60 30.26
CA LYS A 8 -10.36 -0.23 31.58
C LYS A 8 -9.75 1.18 31.62
N TYR A 9 -9.24 1.67 30.49
CA TYR A 9 -8.52 2.95 30.40
C TYR A 9 -9.13 3.91 29.38
N TYR A 10 -10.44 3.78 29.12
CA TYR A 10 -11.18 4.67 28.22
C TYR A 10 -11.04 6.14 28.64
N GLY A 11 -10.63 7.00 27.71
CA GLY A 11 -10.29 8.41 27.97
C GLY A 11 -8.79 8.69 28.22
N SER A 12 -7.94 7.65 28.30
CA SER A 12 -6.50 7.78 28.56
C SER A 12 -5.63 6.96 27.61
N ALA A 13 -4.30 7.11 27.74
CA ALA A 13 -3.31 6.34 27.01
C ALA A 13 -2.79 5.16 27.84
N PHE A 14 -2.67 3.98 27.24
CA PHE A 14 -2.07 2.80 27.87
C PHE A 14 -1.04 2.15 26.95
N LYS A 15 -0.05 1.47 27.55
CA LYS A 15 1.05 0.83 26.82
C LYS A 15 0.86 -0.68 26.81
N VAL A 16 0.98 -1.28 25.63
CA VAL A 16 1.01 -2.74 25.44
C VAL A 16 2.41 -3.12 24.97
N SER A 17 3.05 -4.04 25.68
CA SER A 17 4.32 -4.60 25.23
C SER A 17 4.06 -5.47 24.00
N THR A 18 4.64 -5.11 22.86
CA THR A 18 4.64 -5.93 21.65
C THR A 18 6.03 -6.56 21.51
N LEU A 19 6.18 -7.57 20.64
CA LEU A 19 7.42 -8.30 20.42
C LEU A 19 8.66 -7.41 20.17
N SER A 20 8.47 -6.21 19.62
CA SER A 20 9.56 -5.32 19.22
C SER A 20 9.52 -3.93 19.84
N LYS A 21 8.33 -3.44 20.23
CA LYS A 21 8.11 -2.08 20.71
C LYS A 21 6.95 -1.97 21.68
N TRP A 22 7.00 -0.96 22.54
CA TRP A 22 5.85 -0.57 23.35
C TRP A 22 4.83 0.14 22.46
N LEU A 23 3.70 -0.51 22.21
CA LEU A 23 2.59 0.09 21.47
C LEU A 23 1.80 0.96 22.45
N VAL A 24 1.83 2.27 22.23
CA VAL A 24 1.02 3.23 22.98
C VAL A 24 -0.35 3.31 22.31
N ILE A 25 -1.38 2.80 22.98
CA ILE A 25 -2.77 2.87 22.52
C ILE A 25 -3.41 4.05 23.22
N VAL A 26 -4.02 4.92 22.42
CA VAL A 26 -4.55 6.19 22.89
C VAL A 26 -6.05 6.16 22.65
N SER A 27 -6.82 6.17 23.74
CA SER A 27 -8.27 6.10 23.70
C SER A 27 -8.85 7.37 24.28
N GLY A 28 -9.05 8.41 23.47
CA GLY A 28 -9.65 9.67 23.90
C GLY A 28 -9.79 10.61 22.71
N HIS A 29 -10.94 11.28 22.56
CA HIS A 29 -11.24 12.08 21.38
C HIS A 29 -10.19 13.18 21.13
N GLU A 30 -9.77 13.89 22.18
CA GLU A 30 -8.77 14.96 22.08
C GLU A 30 -7.39 14.43 21.65
N MET A 31 -6.93 13.35 22.28
CA MET A 31 -5.62 12.75 21.95
C MET A 31 -5.61 12.10 20.56
N VAL A 32 -6.75 11.55 20.11
CA VAL A 32 -6.90 11.04 18.74
C VAL A 32 -6.83 12.19 17.73
N GLU A 33 -7.43 13.34 18.02
CA GLU A 33 -7.31 14.52 17.18
C GLU A 33 -5.87 15.07 17.15
N ASP A 34 -5.14 15.03 18.26
CA ASP A 34 -3.74 15.43 18.30
C ASP A 34 -2.85 14.51 17.48
N ILE A 35 -3.05 13.19 17.56
CA ILE A 35 -2.35 12.21 16.72
C ILE A 35 -2.72 12.39 15.25
N ARG A 36 -3.99 12.66 14.95
CA ARG A 36 -4.44 12.94 13.57
C ARG A 36 -3.78 14.19 12.98
N ARG A 37 -3.46 15.19 13.83
CA ARG A 37 -2.72 16.39 13.44
C ARG A 37 -1.22 16.14 13.26
N ALA A 38 -0.66 15.15 13.95
CA ALA A 38 0.72 14.74 13.76
C ALA A 38 0.87 13.97 12.43
N ASN A 39 1.69 14.48 11.51
CA ASN A 39 1.87 13.91 10.16
C ASN A 39 2.72 12.63 10.11
N GLU A 40 2.96 11.96 11.23
CA GLU A 40 3.90 10.82 11.32
C GLU A 40 3.19 9.47 11.19
N SER A 41 2.97 9.01 9.97
CA SER A 41 2.48 7.65 9.72
C SER A 41 3.63 6.62 9.80
N GLN A 42 3.82 6.03 10.99
CA GLN A 42 4.88 5.05 11.22
C GLN A 42 4.56 3.63 10.70
N THR A 43 3.34 3.39 10.22
CA THR A 43 2.86 2.04 9.87
C THR A 43 3.57 1.45 8.66
N LEU A 44 3.81 2.26 7.62
CA LEU A 44 4.40 1.81 6.36
C LEU A 44 5.94 1.78 6.38
N GLN A 45 6.58 2.31 7.42
CA GLN A 45 8.04 2.43 7.53
C GLN A 45 8.65 3.00 6.22
N ALA A 46 8.06 4.08 5.71
CA ALA A 46 8.34 4.65 4.39
C ALA A 46 9.84 4.91 4.15
N ASP A 47 10.57 5.35 5.17
CA ASP A 47 12.04 5.51 5.11
C ASP A 47 12.80 4.26 4.66
N TYR A 48 12.30 3.08 5.00
CA TYR A 48 12.95 1.80 4.74
C TYR A 48 12.30 1.05 3.55
N THR A 49 11.02 1.30 3.27
CA THR A 49 10.29 0.61 2.19
C THR A 49 10.28 1.40 0.88
N LEU A 50 10.10 2.71 0.96
CA LEU A 50 10.01 3.65 -0.17
C LEU A 50 11.26 4.53 -0.31
N GLY A 51 12.12 4.55 0.71
CA GLY A 51 13.35 5.33 0.75
C GLY A 51 13.16 6.70 1.40
N LYS A 52 14.19 7.17 2.10
CA LYS A 52 14.19 8.42 2.88
C LYS A 52 13.83 9.67 2.08
N GLN A 53 14.11 9.68 0.78
CA GLN A 53 13.81 10.81 -0.11
C GLN A 53 12.31 11.03 -0.27
N VAL A 54 11.51 9.96 -0.24
CA VAL A 54 10.04 10.05 -0.33
C VAL A 54 9.45 10.72 0.90
N GLN A 55 10.02 10.49 2.09
CA GLN A 55 9.56 11.14 3.32
C GLN A 55 10.05 12.59 3.44
N GLN A 56 11.24 12.89 2.93
CA GLN A 56 11.83 14.22 2.98
C GLN A 56 11.19 15.19 1.98
N ASP A 57 10.78 14.69 0.81
CA ASP A 57 10.16 15.51 -0.23
C ASP A 57 8.65 15.23 -0.33
N ILE A 58 7.86 16.07 0.34
CA ILE A 58 6.40 15.94 0.50
C ILE A 58 5.62 16.41 -0.75
N TYR A 59 6.31 16.68 -1.87
CA TYR A 59 5.68 17.12 -3.13
C TYR A 59 4.52 16.23 -3.58
N HIS A 60 4.64 14.92 -3.36
CA HIS A 60 3.62 13.93 -3.71
C HIS A 60 2.29 14.17 -2.98
N ILE A 61 2.31 14.58 -1.70
CA ILE A 61 1.08 14.90 -0.94
C ILE A 61 0.39 16.15 -1.51
N SER A 62 1.16 17.21 -1.78
CA SER A 62 0.61 18.46 -2.34
C SER A 62 0.03 18.25 -3.74
N THR A 63 0.72 17.45 -4.56
CA THR A 63 0.31 17.12 -5.92
C THR A 63 -0.96 16.28 -5.92
N ILE A 64 -1.04 15.25 -5.07
CA ILE A 64 -2.26 14.45 -4.91
C ILE A 64 -3.42 15.35 -4.45
N ARG A 65 -3.25 16.15 -3.39
CA ARG A 65 -4.33 17.01 -2.89
C ARG A 65 -4.81 18.02 -3.93
N THR A 66 -3.91 18.61 -4.70
CA THR A 66 -4.25 19.63 -5.69
C THR A 66 -4.81 19.03 -6.97
N THR A 67 -4.11 18.05 -7.55
CA THR A 67 -4.45 17.47 -8.84
C THR A 67 -5.59 16.47 -8.72
N LEU A 68 -5.55 15.60 -7.70
CA LEU A 68 -6.56 14.56 -7.57
C LEU A 68 -7.87 15.12 -7.04
N THR A 69 -7.84 15.85 -5.91
CA THR A 69 -9.08 16.34 -5.28
C THR A 69 -9.84 17.35 -6.15
N ARG A 70 -9.13 18.23 -6.89
CA ARG A 70 -9.80 19.23 -7.76
C ARG A 70 -10.31 18.66 -9.06
N ASN A 71 -9.68 17.62 -9.61
CA ASN A 71 -10.10 17.01 -10.88
C ASN A 71 -10.95 15.75 -10.69
N LEU A 72 -11.22 15.34 -9.44
CA LEU A 72 -11.96 14.11 -9.16
C LEU A 72 -13.37 14.14 -9.75
N GLU A 73 -14.08 15.27 -9.63
CA GLU A 73 -15.44 15.40 -10.20
C GLU A 73 -15.46 15.16 -11.71
N VAL A 74 -14.46 15.70 -12.43
CA VAL A 74 -14.34 15.54 -13.88
C VAL A 74 -13.95 14.11 -14.26
N ARG A 75 -13.11 13.46 -13.44
CA ARG A 75 -12.62 12.08 -13.69
C ARG A 75 -13.55 11.00 -13.14
N PHE A 76 -14.53 11.35 -12.32
CA PHE A 76 -15.44 10.38 -11.69
C PHE A 76 -16.16 9.46 -12.69
N PRO A 77 -16.65 9.94 -13.85
CA PRO A 77 -17.25 9.07 -14.86
C PRO A 77 -16.26 8.01 -15.39
N ASP A 78 -15.01 8.40 -15.65
CA ASP A 78 -13.95 7.48 -16.10
C ASP A 78 -13.62 6.42 -15.05
N VAL A 79 -13.57 6.83 -13.79
CA VAL A 79 -13.33 5.94 -12.65
C VAL A 79 -14.47 4.94 -12.51
N LYS A 80 -15.72 5.42 -12.61
CA LYS A 80 -16.90 4.56 -12.54
C LYS A 80 -16.93 3.54 -13.67
N ASP A 81 -16.59 3.96 -14.90
CA ASP A 81 -16.49 3.05 -16.05
C ASP A 81 -15.45 1.95 -15.80
N GLU A 82 -14.26 2.32 -15.30
CA GLU A 82 -13.22 1.33 -15.01
C GLU A 82 -13.57 0.42 -13.83
N ILE A 83 -14.28 0.91 -12.82
CA ILE A 83 -14.81 0.05 -11.74
C ILE A 83 -15.75 -1.00 -12.37
N ILE A 84 -16.73 -0.59 -13.18
CA ILE A 84 -17.67 -1.54 -13.80
C ILE A 84 -16.92 -2.55 -14.69
N ALA A 85 -15.95 -2.08 -15.48
CA ALA A 85 -15.13 -2.95 -16.33
C ALA A 85 -14.30 -3.95 -15.51
N SER A 86 -13.57 -3.48 -14.49
CA SER A 86 -12.73 -4.32 -13.65
C SER A 86 -13.53 -5.36 -12.86
N PHE A 87 -14.72 -5.02 -12.38
CA PHE A 87 -15.61 -5.99 -11.74
C PHE A 87 -16.05 -7.10 -12.71
N LYS A 88 -16.39 -6.75 -13.95
CA LYS A 88 -16.75 -7.74 -15.00
C LYS A 88 -15.59 -8.63 -15.42
N ASP A 89 -14.38 -8.07 -15.46
CA ASP A 89 -13.19 -8.81 -15.89
C ASP A 89 -12.65 -9.74 -14.79
N VAL A 90 -12.69 -9.29 -13.53
CA VAL A 90 -12.06 -10.00 -12.40
C VAL A 90 -13.04 -10.98 -11.74
N ILE A 91 -14.34 -10.67 -11.70
CA ILE A 91 -15.35 -11.56 -11.12
C ILE A 91 -16.02 -12.35 -12.25
N PRO A 92 -15.89 -13.68 -12.27
CA PRO A 92 -16.51 -14.48 -13.32
C PRO A 92 -18.04 -14.40 -13.20
N VAL A 93 -18.70 -14.00 -14.28
CA VAL A 93 -20.17 -13.94 -14.34
C VAL A 93 -20.71 -15.37 -14.43
N LYS A 94 -21.33 -15.85 -13.35
CA LYS A 94 -22.07 -17.11 -13.30
C LYS A 94 -23.43 -16.88 -12.62
N ASP A 95 -24.43 -17.65 -13.03
CA ASP A 95 -25.78 -17.60 -12.45
C ASP A 95 -25.85 -18.22 -11.04
N GLU A 96 -24.77 -18.90 -10.62
CA GLU A 96 -24.64 -19.55 -9.32
C GLU A 96 -23.67 -18.80 -8.41
N TRP A 97 -23.85 -18.95 -7.09
CA TRP A 97 -22.94 -18.40 -6.09
C TRP A 97 -21.52 -18.94 -6.27
N ILE A 98 -20.55 -18.02 -6.35
CA ILE A 98 -19.13 -18.34 -6.48
C ILE A 98 -18.33 -17.82 -5.30
N THR A 99 -17.35 -18.61 -4.88
CA THR A 99 -16.33 -18.17 -3.92
C THR A 99 -15.15 -17.61 -4.69
N VAL A 100 -14.83 -16.34 -4.43
CA VAL A 100 -13.65 -15.67 -4.97
C VAL A 100 -12.71 -15.25 -3.84
N PRO A 101 -11.39 -15.24 -4.04
CA PRO A 101 -10.46 -14.74 -3.05
C PRO A 101 -10.62 -13.23 -2.90
N ALA A 102 -11.43 -12.79 -1.93
CA ALA A 102 -11.89 -11.41 -1.79
C ALA A 102 -10.73 -10.40 -1.76
N PHE A 103 -9.69 -10.65 -0.97
CA PHE A 103 -8.55 -9.74 -0.86
C PHE A 103 -7.81 -9.54 -2.19
N ASN A 104 -7.49 -10.62 -2.89
CA ASN A 104 -6.79 -10.55 -4.18
C ASN A 104 -7.68 -9.88 -5.25
N THR A 105 -8.95 -10.28 -5.31
CA THR A 105 -9.95 -9.72 -6.23
C THR A 105 -10.09 -8.21 -6.05
N ILE A 106 -10.26 -7.75 -4.81
CA ILE A 106 -10.39 -6.32 -4.48
C ILE A 106 -9.08 -5.58 -4.79
N MET A 107 -7.93 -6.16 -4.46
CA MET A 107 -6.63 -5.54 -4.76
C MET A 107 -6.47 -5.27 -6.27
N LYS A 108 -6.82 -6.23 -7.12
CA LYS A 108 -6.80 -6.09 -8.58
C LYS A 108 -7.71 -4.97 -9.07
N ILE A 109 -8.94 -4.92 -8.56
CA ILE A 109 -9.93 -3.88 -8.90
C ILE A 109 -9.43 -2.50 -8.48
N VAL A 110 -8.91 -2.37 -7.26
CA VAL A 110 -8.36 -1.12 -6.72
C VAL A 110 -7.13 -0.67 -7.50
N CYS A 111 -6.21 -1.58 -7.82
CA CYS A 111 -5.03 -1.30 -8.64
C CYS A 111 -5.42 -0.71 -10.00
N ARG A 112 -6.31 -1.38 -10.74
CA ARG A 112 -6.80 -0.92 -12.04
C ARG A 112 -7.49 0.44 -11.98
N THR A 113 -8.38 0.62 -10.99
CA THR A 113 -9.13 1.87 -10.80
C THR A 113 -8.18 3.03 -10.48
N THR A 114 -7.18 2.78 -9.63
CA THR A 114 -6.16 3.76 -9.25
C THR A 114 -5.28 4.11 -10.44
N ASN A 115 -4.89 3.13 -11.26
CA ASN A 115 -4.13 3.37 -12.48
C ASN A 115 -4.93 4.19 -13.50
N ARG A 116 -6.25 3.98 -13.62
CA ARG A 116 -7.11 4.80 -14.50
C ARG A 116 -7.09 6.28 -14.11
N VAL A 117 -6.99 6.57 -12.82
CA VAL A 117 -6.90 7.93 -12.30
C VAL A 117 -5.54 8.56 -12.62
N PHE A 118 -4.44 7.84 -12.38
CA PHE A 118 -3.10 8.40 -12.47
C PHE A 118 -2.51 8.40 -13.88
N VAL A 119 -2.63 7.28 -14.61
CA VAL A 119 -2.02 7.11 -15.94
C VAL A 119 -3.05 7.12 -17.06
N GLY A 120 -4.31 6.78 -16.79
CA GLY A 120 -5.36 6.71 -17.81
C GLY A 120 -5.22 5.53 -18.77
N LEU A 121 -6.00 5.56 -19.85
CA LEU A 121 -5.91 4.56 -20.92
C LEU A 121 -4.79 4.89 -21.93
N PRO A 122 -4.17 3.87 -22.56
CA PRO A 122 -4.43 2.44 -22.39
C PRO A 122 -3.64 1.79 -21.24
N LEU A 123 -2.66 2.49 -20.66
CA LEU A 123 -1.69 1.93 -19.72
C LEU A 123 -2.33 1.35 -18.44
N CYS A 124 -3.48 1.86 -18.01
CA CYS A 124 -4.19 1.29 -16.86
C CYS A 124 -4.68 -0.16 -17.08
N ARG A 125 -4.78 -0.61 -18.34
CA ARG A 125 -5.21 -1.97 -18.73
C ARG A 125 -4.05 -2.86 -19.17
N ASP A 126 -2.82 -2.35 -19.15
CA ASP A 126 -1.65 -3.14 -19.49
C ASP A 126 -1.39 -4.18 -18.38
N PRO A 127 -1.40 -5.48 -18.70
CA PRO A 127 -1.20 -6.54 -17.71
C PRO A 127 0.18 -6.45 -17.04
N ASP A 128 1.22 -6.07 -17.78
CA ASP A 128 2.58 -5.96 -17.25
C ASP A 128 2.67 -4.82 -16.24
N PHE A 129 1.98 -3.71 -16.52
CA PHE A 129 1.91 -2.57 -15.60
C PHE A 129 1.09 -2.89 -14.34
N GLN A 130 0.00 -3.65 -14.48
CA GLN A 130 -0.82 -4.07 -13.34
C GLN A 130 -0.04 -5.01 -12.41
N GLU A 131 0.62 -6.03 -12.97
CA GLU A 131 1.42 -6.98 -12.21
C GLU A 131 2.56 -6.29 -11.46
N LEU A 132 3.25 -5.34 -12.12
CA LEU A 132 4.29 -4.55 -11.48
C LEU A 132 3.77 -3.75 -10.27
N ASN A 133 2.62 -3.09 -10.41
CA ASN A 133 2.04 -2.30 -9.32
C ASN A 133 1.52 -3.17 -8.17
N GLU A 134 0.94 -4.33 -8.48
CA GLU A 134 0.50 -5.32 -7.49
C GLU A 134 1.70 -5.85 -6.69
N GLN A 135 2.74 -6.30 -7.38
CA GLN A 135 3.94 -6.85 -6.73
C GLN A 135 4.65 -5.78 -5.89
N PHE A 136 4.79 -4.56 -6.42
CA PHE A 136 5.37 -3.44 -5.67
C PHE A 136 4.60 -3.17 -4.37
N THR A 137 3.27 -3.18 -4.42
CA THR A 137 2.42 -2.94 -3.23
C THR A 137 2.59 -4.06 -2.20
N ILE A 138 2.64 -5.31 -2.65
CA ILE A 138 2.88 -6.48 -1.79
C ILE A 138 4.26 -6.38 -1.13
N ASP A 139 5.30 -6.06 -1.89
CA ASP A 139 6.68 -5.97 -1.39
C ASP A 139 6.84 -4.85 -0.36
N VAL A 140 6.22 -3.69 -0.60
CA VAL A 140 6.19 -2.58 0.36
C VAL A 140 5.47 -3.00 1.65
N PHE A 141 4.33 -3.69 1.53
CA PHE A 141 3.57 -4.13 2.69
C PHE A 141 4.33 -5.19 3.51
N ILE A 142 4.84 -6.24 2.87
CA ILE A 142 5.63 -7.30 3.51
C ILE A 142 6.90 -6.70 4.12
N GLY A 143 7.60 -5.85 3.38
CA GLY A 143 8.77 -5.13 3.87
C GLY A 143 8.46 -4.33 5.13
N ALA A 144 7.37 -3.56 5.13
CA ALA A 144 6.94 -2.79 6.29
C ALA A 144 6.62 -3.71 7.50
N GLN A 145 5.94 -4.84 7.29
CA GLN A 145 5.64 -5.79 8.37
C GLN A 145 6.92 -6.40 8.96
N ILE A 146 7.85 -6.82 8.11
CA ILE A 146 9.15 -7.36 8.55
C ILE A 146 9.92 -6.30 9.34
N ILE A 147 10.02 -5.07 8.84
CA ILE A 147 10.75 -3.98 9.50
C ILE A 147 10.09 -3.62 10.85
N ASN A 148 8.77 -3.63 10.93
CA ASN A 148 8.03 -3.39 12.18
C ASN A 148 8.24 -4.49 13.23
N LEU A 149 8.64 -5.69 12.83
CA LEU A 149 8.97 -6.78 13.76
C LEU A 149 10.32 -6.57 14.46
N PHE A 150 11.16 -5.66 13.97
CA PHE A 150 12.47 -5.40 14.59
C PHE A 150 12.47 -4.08 15.41
N PRO A 151 13.19 -4.06 16.55
CA PRO A 151 13.46 -2.83 17.28
C PRO A 151 14.25 -1.82 16.43
N GLU A 152 14.04 -0.53 16.67
CA GLU A 152 14.68 0.61 15.96
C GLU A 152 16.19 0.43 15.72
N PHE A 153 16.94 -0.08 16.70
CA PHE A 153 18.39 -0.21 16.61
C PHE A 153 18.88 -1.37 15.72
N LEU A 154 18.02 -2.33 15.37
CA LEU A 154 18.36 -3.44 14.47
C LEU A 154 17.95 -3.17 13.02
N LYS A 155 17.02 -2.24 12.78
CA LYS A 155 16.54 -1.87 11.44
C LYS A 155 17.68 -1.49 10.46
N PRO A 156 18.70 -0.70 10.84
CA PRO A 156 19.74 -0.28 9.91
C PRO A 156 20.61 -1.45 9.41
N ARG A 157 20.87 -2.46 10.25
CA ARG A 157 21.73 -3.61 9.92
C ARG A 157 21.03 -4.63 9.03
N PHE A 158 19.71 -4.77 9.16
CA PHE A 158 18.91 -5.62 8.28
C PHE A 158 18.62 -4.93 6.93
N CYS A 159 18.29 -3.63 6.94
CA CYS A 159 18.01 -2.91 5.69
C CYS A 159 19.25 -2.72 4.81
N SER A 160 20.47 -2.64 5.36
CA SER A 160 21.70 -2.70 4.55
C SER A 160 21.85 -4.03 3.81
N HIS A 161 21.20 -5.10 4.30
CA HIS A 161 21.22 -6.42 3.67
C HIS A 161 20.01 -6.66 2.74
N GLN A 162 18.89 -5.94 2.90
CA GLN A 162 17.71 -6.07 2.03
C GLN A 162 17.92 -5.55 0.60
N GLY A 163 18.90 -4.67 0.36
CA GLY A 163 19.31 -4.32 -1.01
C GLY A 163 19.68 -5.56 -1.83
N SER A 164 20.40 -6.50 -1.19
CA SER A 164 20.80 -7.79 -1.77
C SER A 164 19.61 -8.72 -2.08
N TRP A 165 18.55 -8.68 -1.27
CA TRP A 165 17.35 -9.52 -1.46
C TRP A 165 16.45 -9.04 -2.59
N LYS A 166 16.34 -7.72 -2.80
CA LYS A 166 15.62 -7.16 -3.96
C LYS A 166 16.32 -7.53 -5.27
N ASP A 167 17.66 -7.47 -5.29
CA ASP A 167 18.47 -7.86 -6.44
C ASP A 167 18.35 -9.37 -6.76
N GLN A 168 18.23 -10.23 -5.74
CA GLN A 168 17.99 -11.67 -5.92
C GLN A 168 16.56 -12.01 -6.37
N ALA A 169 15.54 -11.26 -5.92
CA ALA A 169 14.14 -11.46 -6.33
C ALA A 169 13.88 -11.03 -7.79
N SER A 170 14.59 -10.00 -8.28
CA SER A 170 14.58 -9.60 -9.70
C SER A 170 15.42 -10.52 -10.62
N GLY A 171 16.07 -11.55 -10.07
CA GLY A 171 16.99 -12.45 -10.77
C GLY A 171 16.37 -13.73 -11.35
N ALA A 172 15.05 -13.89 -11.36
CA ALA A 172 14.40 -15.01 -12.06
C ALA A 172 14.27 -14.69 -13.56
N PRO A 173 14.52 -15.66 -14.47
CA PRO A 173 15.03 -15.37 -15.80
C PRO A 173 13.98 -14.69 -16.69
N HIS A 174 14.28 -13.45 -17.09
CA HIS A 174 13.71 -12.88 -18.31
C HIS A 174 14.07 -13.81 -19.47
N SER A 175 13.10 -14.62 -19.91
CA SER A 175 13.17 -15.37 -21.16
C SER A 175 13.50 -14.39 -22.28
N SER A 176 14.67 -14.58 -22.87
CA SER A 176 15.19 -13.79 -23.98
C SER A 176 14.25 -13.91 -25.18
N VAL A 177 13.42 -12.89 -25.41
CA VAL A 177 12.81 -12.65 -26.71
C VAL A 177 13.93 -12.23 -27.65
N SER A 178 14.35 -13.18 -28.49
CA SER A 178 15.28 -12.97 -29.59
C SER A 178 14.71 -11.91 -30.54
N ARG A 179 15.37 -10.76 -30.61
CA ARG A 179 15.23 -9.86 -31.75
C ARG A 179 15.89 -10.52 -32.96
N GLY A 180 15.07 -11.16 -33.79
CA GLY A 180 15.43 -11.45 -35.18
C GLY A 180 15.54 -10.14 -35.93
N THR A 181 16.75 -9.78 -36.34
CA THR A 181 17.02 -8.71 -37.30
C THR A 181 17.49 -9.36 -38.59
N THR A 182 16.79 -9.00 -39.68
CA THR A 182 17.06 -9.25 -41.11
C THR A 182 17.01 -10.68 -41.63
#